data_AF-A0A177QJ11-F1
#
_entry.id   AF-A0A177QJ11-F1
#
_cell.length_a   1.000
_cell.length_b   1.000
_cell.length_c   1.000
_cell.angle_alpha   90.00
_cell.angle_beta   90.00
_cell.angle_gamma   90.00
#
_symmetry.space_group_name_H-M   'P 1'
#
loop_
_entity.id
_entity.type
_entity.pdbx_description
1 polymer ?
#
loop_
_entity_poly.entity_id
_entity_poly.type
_entity_poly.pdbx_seq_one_letter_code
_entity_poly.pdbx_strand_id
1 'polypeptide(L)' 'MKRKPGEPIYLKRHMVGLALAVISPILLPLLYDQYITPLSFTTQFIVALIIAVGGAIVLYFTYRSSAQNEP' A
#
# COMPACT_ATOMS: atom_id res chain seq x y z
N MET A 1 2.91 -16.52 28.44
CA MET A 1 1.72 -16.80 27.61
C MET A 1 2.19 -17.38 26.28
N LYS A 2 1.85 -18.66 26.01
CA LYS A 2 2.24 -19.38 24.79
C LYS A 2 1.29 -18.94 23.68
N ARG A 3 1.81 -18.34 22.59
CA ARG A 3 1.00 -17.80 21.49
C ARG A 3 0.31 -18.92 20.70
N LYS A 4 -0.88 -18.65 20.17
CA LYS A 4 -1.56 -19.59 19.26
C LYS A 4 -0.89 -19.54 17.87
N PRO A 5 -0.64 -20.68 17.22
CA PRO A 5 -0.20 -20.70 15.82
C PRO A 5 -1.26 -19.99 14.96
N GLY A 6 -0.83 -19.11 14.05
CA GLY A 6 -1.72 -18.35 13.15
C GLY A 6 -2.34 -17.08 13.73
N GLU A 7 -1.93 -16.62 14.91
CA GLU A 7 -2.30 -15.29 15.40
C GLU A 7 -1.47 -14.23 14.64
N PRO A 8 -2.07 -13.37 13.79
CA PRO A 8 -1.31 -12.47 12.95
C PRO A 8 -0.58 -11.44 13.81
N ILE A 9 0.72 -11.64 13.96
CA ILE A 9 1.60 -10.90 14.88
C ILE A 9 1.64 -9.40 14.53
N TYR A 10 1.16 -9.00 13.34
CA TYR A 10 1.18 -7.63 12.83
C TYR A 10 -0.08 -7.19 12.07
N LEU A 11 -1.27 -7.75 12.35
CA LEU A 11 -2.49 -7.47 11.58
C LEU A 11 -2.82 -5.97 11.45
N LYS A 12 -2.68 -5.20 12.54
CA LYS A 12 -2.94 -3.75 12.52
C LYS A 12 -2.02 -3.01 11.55
N ARG A 13 -0.72 -3.35 11.53
CA ARG A 13 0.26 -2.71 10.63
C ARG A 13 0.04 -3.15 9.18
N HIS A 14 -0.37 -4.40 8.96
CA HIS A 14 -0.76 -4.89 7.63
C HIS A 14 -1.96 -4.12 7.09
N MET A 15 -3.00 -3.96 7.91
CA MET A 15 -4.19 -3.22 7.50
C MET A 15 -3.91 -1.75 7.21
N VAL A 16 -3.03 -1.11 7.98
CA VAL A 16 -2.62 0.28 7.70
C VAL A 16 -1.83 0.38 6.41
N GLY A 17 -0.84 -0.50 6.19
CA GLY A 17 -0.08 -0.53 4.94
C GLY A 17 -0.95 -0.79 3.72
N LEU A 18 -1.90 -1.73 3.84
CA LEU A 18 -2.87 -2.02 2.79
C LEU A 18 -3.78 -0.81 2.51
N ALA A 19 -4.33 -0.19 3.55
CA ALA A 19 -5.17 0.99 3.39
C ALA A 19 -4.42 2.11 2.67
N LEU A 20 -3.16 2.38 3.06
CA LEU A 20 -2.32 3.37 2.39
C LEU A 20 -2.05 3.02 0.93
N ALA A 21 -1.74 1.76 0.61
CA ALA A 21 -1.50 1.32 -0.76
C ALA A 21 -2.74 1.39 -1.66
N VAL A 22 -3.94 1.26 -1.10
CA VAL A 22 -5.20 1.39 -1.85
C VAL A 22 -5.60 2.85 -2.04
N ILE A 23 -5.39 3.68 -1.03
CA ILE A 23 -5.84 5.07 -1.02
C ILE A 23 -4.87 5.99 -1.78
N SER A 24 -3.56 5.77 -1.62
CA SER A 24 -2.53 6.66 -2.18
C SER A 24 -2.53 6.80 -3.72
N PRO A 25 -2.82 5.77 -4.54
CA PRO A 25 -2.89 5.92 -6.00
C PRO A 25 -3.96 6.90 -6.47
N ILE A 26 -4.98 7.15 -5.66
CA ILE A 26 -6.09 8.03 -5.98
C ILE A 26 -5.86 9.40 -5.32
N LEU A 27 -5.58 9.41 -4.02
CA LEU A 27 -5.47 10.66 -3.26
C LEU A 27 -4.25 11.49 -3.66
N LEU A 28 -3.10 10.87 -3.93
CA LEU A 28 -1.88 11.63 -4.25
C LEU A 28 -1.99 12.37 -5.59
N PRO A 29 -2.41 11.73 -6.71
CA PRO A 29 -2.59 12.46 -7.97
C PRO A 29 -3.66 13.55 -7.89
N LEU A 30 -4.78 13.29 -7.21
CA LEU A 30 -5.86 14.27 -7.04
C LEU A 30 -5.43 15.48 -6.23
N LEU A 31 -4.71 15.28 -5.11
CA LEU A 31 -4.19 16.38 -4.32
C LEU A 31 -3.14 17.19 -5.12
N TYR A 32 -2.29 16.52 -5.90
CA TYR A 32 -1.31 17.20 -6.73
C TYR A 32 -1.98 18.08 -7.80
N ASP A 33 -2.98 17.52 -8.48
CA ASP A 33 -3.79 18.23 -9.48
C ASP A 33 -4.48 19.48 -8.89
N GLN A 34 -5.06 19.34 -7.71
CA GLN A 34 -5.81 20.41 -7.04
C GLN A 34 -4.92 21.53 -6.48
N TYR A 35 -3.75 21.19 -5.91
CA TYR A 35 -2.96 22.15 -5.12
C TYR A 35 -1.66 22.62 -5.78
N ILE A 36 -1.13 21.92 -6.77
CA ILE A 36 0.19 22.23 -7.37
C ILE A 36 0.03 22.66 -8.82
N THR A 37 -0.46 21.77 -9.68
CA THR A 37 -0.65 22.08 -11.10
C THR A 37 -1.62 21.08 -11.73
N PRO A 38 -2.45 21.51 -12.71
CA PRO A 38 -3.33 20.61 -13.44
C PRO A 38 -2.51 19.52 -14.15
N LEU A 39 -2.97 18.29 -13.99
CA LEU A 39 -2.45 17.10 -14.65
C LEU A 39 -3.43 16.67 -15.74
N SER A 40 -2.88 16.23 -16.87
CA SER A 40 -3.72 15.54 -17.86
C SER A 40 -4.17 14.19 -17.31
N PHE A 41 -5.30 13.68 -17.82
CA PHE A 41 -5.80 12.35 -17.46
C PHE A 41 -4.75 11.26 -17.63
N THR A 42 -4.01 11.27 -18.76
CA THR A 42 -2.95 10.29 -19.03
C THR A 42 -1.86 10.32 -17.96
N THR A 43 -1.43 11.51 -17.55
CA THR A 43 -0.43 11.66 -16.50
C THR A 43 -0.97 11.18 -15.15
N GLN A 44 -2.19 11.55 -14.78
CA GLN A 44 -2.82 11.08 -13.54
C GLN A 44 -2.91 9.55 -13.51
N PHE A 45 -3.33 8.93 -14.62
CA PHE A 45 -3.44 7.48 -14.74
C PHE A 45 -2.09 6.78 -14.60
N ILE A 46 -1.06 7.24 -15.30
CA ILE A 46 0.29 6.65 -15.23
C ILE A 46 0.85 6.76 -13.81
N VAL A 47 0.71 7.92 -13.18
CA VAL A 47 1.20 8.14 -11.80
C VAL A 47 0.44 7.25 -10.82
N ALA A 48 -0.89 7.16 -10.91
CA ALA A 48 -1.70 6.27 -10.09
C ALA A 48 -1.24 4.81 -10.25
N LEU A 49 -1.01 4.36 -11.48
CA LEU A 49 -0.52 3.01 -11.77
C LEU A 49 0.85 2.74 -11.12
N ILE A 50 1.78 3.68 -11.23
CA ILE A 50 3.12 3.57 -10.62
C ILE A 50 3.00 3.46 -9.09
N ILE A 51 2.18 4.30 -8.46
CA ILE A 51 1.97 4.26 -7.01
C ILE A 51 1.34 2.93 -6.58
N ALA A 52 0.34 2.44 -7.32
CA ALA A 52 -0.33 1.17 -7.01
C ALA A 52 0.65 -0.02 -7.12
N VAL A 53 1.42 -0.09 -8.20
CA VAL A 53 2.42 -1.16 -8.39
C VAL A 53 3.53 -1.08 -7.34
N GLY A 54 4.06 0.12 -7.08
CA GLY A 54 5.07 0.33 -6.05
C GLY A 54 4.56 -0.06 -4.66
N GLY A 55 3.35 0.36 -4.30
CA GLY A 55 2.68 -0.02 -3.06
C GLY A 55 2.52 -1.54 -2.93
N ALA A 56 2.02 -2.20 -3.96
CA ALA A 56 1.87 -3.67 -3.98
C ALA A 56 3.21 -4.39 -3.80
N ILE A 57 4.28 -3.93 -4.46
CA ILE A 57 5.63 -4.49 -4.31
C ILE A 57 6.14 -4.32 -2.88
N VAL A 58 5.99 -3.13 -2.30
CA VAL A 58 6.41 -2.85 -0.91
C VAL A 58 5.68 -3.77 0.06
N LEU A 59 4.35 -3.90 -0.06
CA LEU A 59 3.55 -4.81 0.77
C LEU A 59 3.99 -6.26 0.59
N TYR A 60 4.23 -6.71 -0.64
CA TYR A 60 4.71 -8.06 -0.91
C TYR A 60 6.00 -8.35 -0.16
N PHE A 61 7.02 -7.49 -0.27
CA PHE A 61 8.30 -7.73 0.42
C PHE A 61 8.21 -7.59 1.93
N THR A 62 7.44 -6.63 2.45
CA THR A 62 7.29 -6.45 3.90
C THR A 62 6.53 -7.60 4.55
N TYR A 63 5.58 -8.22 3.85
CA TYR A 63 4.72 -9.25 4.42
C TYR A 63 5.08 -10.68 4.00
N ARG A 64 5.91 -10.86 2.97
CA ARG A 64 6.48 -12.17 2.60
C ARG A 64 7.20 -12.82 3.79
N SER A 65 7.95 -12.04 4.56
CA SER A 65 8.59 -12.49 5.80
C SER A 65 7.57 -12.89 6.87
N SER A 66 6.43 -12.20 6.97
CA SER A 66 5.38 -12.55 7.92
C SER A 66 4.75 -13.90 7.59
N ALA A 67 4.54 -14.21 6.30
CA ALA A 67 3.97 -15.48 5.85
C ALA A 67 4.95 -16.67 5.94
N GLN A 68 6.27 -16.41 5.84
CA GLN A 68 7.31 -17.44 5.96
C GLN A 68 7.70 -17.78 7.40
N ASN A 69 7.37 -16.91 8.36
CA ASN A 69 7.67 -17.08 9.79
C ASN A 69 6.47 -17.59 10.61
N GLU A 70 5.41 -18.09 9.97
CA GLU A 70 4.36 -18.86 10.65
C GLU A 70 4.88 -20.30 10.88
N PRO A 71 5.01 -20.77 12.14
CA PRO A 71 5.44 -22.13 12.46
C PRO A 71 4.33 -23.18 12.27
#